data_AF-A0A538C765-F1
#
_entry.id   AF-A0A538C765-F1
#
_cell.length_a   1.000
_cell.length_b   1.000
_cell.length_c   1.000
_cell.angle_alpha   90.00
_cell.angle_beta   90.00
_cell.angle_gamma   90.00
#
_symmetry.space_group_name_H-M   'P 1'
#
loop_
_entity.id
_entity.type
_entity.pdbx_description
1 polymer ?
#
loop_
_entity_poly.entity_id
_entity_poly.type
_entity_poly.pdbx_seq_one_letter_code
_entity_poly.pdbx_strand_id
1 'polypeptide(L)' 'MPRIIVTADPGEKLGRLPQQSPILLDERVDTVHLSDEHAAQQLIERVGWAVADAEDAERVPA' A
#
# COMPACT_ATOMS: atom_id res chain seq x y z
N MET A 1 9.62 -11.03 10.11
CA MET A 1 9.29 -9.62 10.41
C MET A 1 8.03 -9.31 9.62
N PRO A 2 6.89 -9.04 10.27
CA PRO A 2 5.63 -8.82 9.55
C PRO A 2 5.67 -7.47 8.82
N ARG A 3 5.07 -7.42 7.63
CA ARG A 3 5.06 -6.25 6.76
C ARG A 3 3.71 -6.13 6.05
N ILE A 4 3.32 -4.90 5.77
CA ILE A 4 2.22 -4.56 4.86
C ILE A 4 2.85 -3.90 3.64
N ILE A 5 2.57 -4.47 2.46
CA ILE A 5 3.01 -3.93 1.18
C ILE A 5 1.76 -3.56 0.39
N VAL A 6 1.67 -2.30 -0.03
CA VAL A 6 0.61 -1.82 -0.93
C VAL A 6 1.25 -1.53 -2.28
N THR A 7 0.68 -2.09 -3.34
CA THR A 7 1.11 -1.92 -4.72
C THR A 7 -0.09 -1.57 -5.59
N ALA A 8 0.11 -0.73 -6.60
CA ALA A 8 -0.89 -0.52 -7.65
C ALA A 8 -0.78 -1.62 -8.70
N ASP A 9 -1.91 -2.12 -9.17
CA ASP A 9 -2.01 -2.97 -10.35
C ASP A 9 -2.33 -2.12 -11.59
N PRO A 10 -1.33 -1.78 -12.43
CA PRO A 10 -1.57 -1.00 -13.65
C PRO A 10 -2.45 -1.73 -14.70
N GLY A 11 -2.91 -2.95 -14.41
CA GLY A 11 -3.77 -3.77 -15.25
C GLY A 11 -3.03 -4.42 -16.42
N GLU A 12 -3.63 -5.46 -17.01
CA GLU A 12 -3.07 -6.24 -18.15
C GLU A 12 -2.74 -5.40 -19.40
N LYS A 13 -3.17 -4.13 -19.46
CA LYS A 13 -2.94 -3.26 -20.62
C LYS A 13 -1.48 -2.84 -20.80
N LEU A 14 -0.72 -2.74 -19.71
CA LEU A 14 0.72 -2.75 -19.82
C LEU A 14 1.12 -4.20 -19.59
N GLY A 15 1.76 -4.85 -20.56
CA GLY A 15 2.49 -6.11 -20.36
C GLY A 15 3.70 -5.95 -19.40
N ARG A 16 3.54 -5.17 -18.33
CA ARG A 16 4.48 -5.02 -17.24
C ARG A 16 4.53 -6.35 -16.52
N LEU A 17 5.74 -6.90 -16.46
CA LEU A 17 6.05 -7.99 -15.56
C LEU A 17 5.65 -7.56 -14.13
N PRO A 18 5.21 -8.49 -13.26
CA PRO A 18 4.82 -8.20 -11.86
C PRO A 18 5.90 -7.48 -11.02
N GLN A 19 7.12 -7.34 -11.55
CA GLN A 19 8.23 -6.60 -10.94
C GLN A 19 8.20 -5.07 -11.17
N GLN A 20 7.20 -4.52 -11.88
CA GLN A 20 7.14 -3.08 -12.18
C GLN A 20 5.87 -2.37 -11.66
N SER A 21 5.09 -3.02 -10.80
CA SER A 21 4.04 -2.35 -10.03
C SER A 21 4.67 -1.40 -9.02
N PRO A 22 4.29 -0.12 -8.99
CA PRO A 22 4.84 0.81 -8.01
C PRO A 22 4.44 0.33 -6.61
N ILE A 23 5.38 0.42 -5.67
CA ILE A 23 5.13 0.17 -4.25
C ILE A 23 4.74 1.51 -3.64
N LEU A 24 3.51 1.62 -3.14
CA LEU A 24 2.97 2.82 -2.51
C LEU A 24 3.27 2.82 -1.01
N LEU A 25 3.33 1.62 -0.41
CA LEU A 25 3.70 1.45 0.99
C LEU A 25 4.50 0.16 1.16
N ASP A 26 5.56 0.25 1.95
CA ASP A 26 6.28 -0.91 2.48
C ASP A 26 6.55 -0.66 3.97
N GLU A 27 5.55 -1.01 4.79
CA GLU A 27 5.55 -0.73 6.21
C GLU A 27 5.81 -1.99 7.03
N ARG A 28 6.69 -1.87 8.04
CA ARG A 28 6.91 -2.94 9.02
C ARG A 28 5.85 -2.88 10.10
N VAL A 29 5.32 -4.04 10.46
CA VAL A 29 4.33 -4.16 11.54
C VAL A 29 5.02 -4.71 12.77
N ASP A 30 4.92 -3.96 13.87
CA ASP A 30 5.40 -4.33 15.19
C ASP A 30 4.21 -4.30 16.16
N THR A 31 4.32 -4.99 17.30
CA THR A 31 3.23 -5.07 18.29
C THR A 31 2.83 -3.70 18.85
N VAL A 32 3.73 -2.72 18.82
CA VAL A 32 3.45 -1.32 19.20
C VAL A 32 2.43 -0.66 18.28
N HIS A 33 2.31 -1.08 17.02
CA HIS A 33 1.28 -0.55 16.12
C HIS A 33 -0.13 -1.10 16.44
N LEU A 34 -0.22 -2.11 17.32
CA LEU A 34 -1.47 -2.78 17.71
C LEU A 34 -1.71 -2.70 19.23
N SER A 35 -0.92 -1.92 19.96
CA SER A 35 -0.96 -1.89 21.44
C SER A 35 -2.18 -1.19 22.00
N ASP A 36 -2.74 -0.24 21.25
CA ASP A 36 -3.88 0.56 21.63
C ASP A 36 -4.60 1.11 20.39
N GLU A 37 -5.77 1.70 20.61
CA GLU A 37 -6.63 2.23 19.56
C GLU A 37 -5.96 3.34 18.74
N HIS A 38 -5.18 4.21 19.40
CA HIS A 38 -4.53 5.33 18.72
C HIS A 38 -3.38 4.86 17.83
N ALA A 39 -2.57 3.91 18.31
CA ALA A 39 -1.52 3.29 17.53
C ALA A 39 -2.09 2.51 16.32
N ALA A 40 -3.20 1.78 16.53
CA ALA A 40 -3.89 1.05 15.47
C ALA A 40 -4.51 1.99 14.44
N GLN A 41 -5.13 3.10 14.87
CA GLN A 41 -5.69 4.09 13.97
C GLN A 41 -4.62 4.70 13.07
N GLN A 42 -3.44 5.03 13.61
CA GLN A 42 -2.34 5.57 12.81
C GLN A 42 -1.85 4.59 11.74
N LEU A 43 -1.83 3.28 12.05
CA LEU A 43 -1.51 2.25 11.06
C LEU A 43 -2.58 2.20 9.96
N ILE A 44 -3.86 2.21 10.34
CA ILE A 44 -4.98 2.20 9.39
C ILE A 44 -4.96 3.44 8.50
N GLU A 45 -4.65 4.62 9.03
CA GLU A 45 -4.55 5.86 8.26
C GLU A 45 -3.47 5.78 7.18
N ARG A 46 -2.27 5.29 7.53
CA ARG A 46 -1.17 5.11 6.56
C ARG A 46 -1.54 4.14 5.46
N VAL A 47 -2.15 3.01 5.82
CA VAL A 47 -2.64 2.04 4.84
C VAL A 47 -3.73 2.65 3.96
N GLY A 48 -4.65 3.41 4.55
CA GLY A 48 -5.72 4.09 3.81
C GLY A 48 -5.20 5.08 2.77
N TRP A 49 -4.20 5.89 3.12
CA TRP A 49 -3.55 6.78 2.16
C TRP A 49 -2.85 6.01 1.04
N ALA A 50 -2.09 4.96 1.37
CA ALA A 50 -1.42 4.15 0.36
C ALA A 50 -2.37 3.45 -0.60
N VAL A 51 -3.55 3.03 -0.12
CA VAL A 51 -4.61 2.45 -0.96
C VAL A 51 -5.19 3.51 -1.89
N ALA A 52 -5.51 4.70 -1.38
CA ALA A 52 -5.99 5.80 -2.21
C ALA A 52 -4.98 6.19 -3.30
N ASP A 53 -3.68 6.27 -2.94
CA ASP A 53 -2.59 6.52 -3.88
C ASP A 53 -2.48 5.40 -4.94
N ALA A 54 -2.69 4.14 -4.54
CA ALA A 54 -2.68 3.01 -5.46
C ALA A 54 -3.85 3.12 -6.46
N GLU A 55 -5.08 3.36 -5.99
CA GLU A 55 -6.24 3.55 -6.86
C GLU A 55 -6.04 4.69 -7.85
N ASP A 56 -5.47 5.81 -7.41
CA ASP A 56 -5.19 6.95 -8.28
C ASP A 56 -4.10 6.62 -9.31
N ALA A 57 -3.05 5.89 -8.92
CA ALA A 57 -2.02 5.41 -9.84
C ALA A 57 -2.57 4.44 -10.91
N GLU A 58 -3.61 3.68 -10.60
CA GLU A 58 -4.29 2.78 -11.54
C GLU A 58 -5.23 3.52 -12.51
N ARG A 59 -5.82 4.64 -12.06
CA ARG A 59 -6.74 5.46 -12.87
C ARG A 59 -6.02 6.34 -13.88
N VAL A 60 -4.78 6.74 -13.62
CA VAL A 60 -4.00 7.57 -14.54
C VAL A 60 -3.51 6.71 -15.71
N PRO A 61 -3.97 6.94 -16.96
CA PRO A 61 -3.39 6.25 -18.10
C PRO A 61 -1.92 6.66 -18.25
N ALA A 62 -1.03 5.67 -18.26
CA ALA A 62 0.42 5.84 -18.44
C ALA A 62 0.78 6.52 -19.77
#